data_AF-A0A3R6WRG2-F1
#
_entry.id   AF-A0A3R6WRG2-F1
#
_cell.length_a   1.000
_cell.length_b   1.000
_cell.length_c   1.000
_cell.angle_alpha   90.00
_cell.angle_beta   90.00
_cell.angle_gamma   90.00
#
_symmetry.space_group_name_H-M   'P 1'
#
loop_
_entity.id
_entity.type
_entity.pdbx_description
1 polymer ?
#
loop_
_entity_poly.entity_id
_entity_poly.type
_entity_poly.pdbx_seq_one_letter_code
_entity_poly.pdbx_strand_id
1 'polypeptide(L)'
;MAKSSLYRPREALHLTDENNVASTGEVALVRESTPATSVFLNDTWSKRQRIDEGLVHLLALQDARHILDARRINVAQFHQMDPAQMDPPLVELRSKTTSLLLDLAKVLGVTNHKQPADGFDRAALDSLLSVSKGKKLICRALPLLHPSARFAMLPHLMHFVLVQSLTTANPDEGASADIVRLVQTLVVALQYQHPSPPAEVLAQSIEFAMAPQTLESLTVVLHNRVRVVQTAPCMDP
;
A
#
# COMPACT_ATOMS: atom_id res chain seq x y z
N MET A 1 -48.88 19.59 -10.34
CA MET A 1 -47.92 18.47 -10.18
C MET A 1 -46.61 19.05 -9.67
N ALA A 2 -46.38 18.96 -8.36
CA ALA A 2 -45.23 19.57 -7.68
C ALA A 2 -44.41 18.50 -6.95
N LYS A 3 -43.10 18.62 -7.10
CA LYS A 3 -42.06 17.70 -6.63
C LYS A 3 -41.97 17.75 -5.10
N SER A 4 -42.16 16.62 -4.42
CA SER A 4 -41.96 16.49 -2.97
C SER A 4 -40.53 16.04 -2.67
N SER A 5 -39.72 16.98 -2.19
CA SER A 5 -38.42 16.76 -1.56
C SER A 5 -38.55 15.86 -0.32
N LEU A 6 -37.83 14.75 -0.29
CA LEU A 6 -37.67 13.91 0.92
C LEU A 6 -36.34 14.24 1.60
N TYR A 7 -36.28 15.42 2.20
CA TYR A 7 -35.37 15.71 3.30
C TYR A 7 -36.14 15.50 4.60
N ARG A 8 -35.73 14.53 5.43
CA ARG A 8 -36.26 14.38 6.80
C ARG A 8 -35.17 14.77 7.81
N PRO A 9 -35.36 15.86 8.56
CA PRO A 9 -34.50 16.20 9.68
C PRO A 9 -34.59 15.13 10.77
N ARG A 10 -33.45 14.77 11.35
CA ARG A 10 -33.33 13.97 12.57
C ARG A 10 -33.87 14.81 13.74
N GLU A 11 -35.09 14.52 14.17
CA GLU A 11 -35.57 14.98 15.47
C GLU A 11 -35.19 13.98 16.56
N ALA A 12 -34.76 14.57 17.68
CA ALA A 12 -34.11 13.93 18.81
C ALA A 12 -35.00 12.89 19.49
N LEU A 13 -34.41 11.72 19.75
CA LEU A 13 -34.93 10.76 20.72
C LEU A 13 -34.83 11.41 22.11
N HIS A 14 -35.93 12.00 22.56
CA HIS A 14 -36.18 12.33 23.97
C HIS A 14 -36.25 11.01 24.76
N LEU A 15 -35.16 10.65 25.42
CA LEU A 15 -35.17 9.73 26.56
C LEU A 15 -35.19 10.60 27.82
N THR A 16 -36.40 10.83 28.32
CA THR A 16 -36.59 11.30 29.69
C THR A 16 -36.51 10.10 30.62
N ASP A 17 -35.39 9.95 31.32
CA ASP A 17 -35.38 9.32 32.63
C ASP A 17 -34.83 10.33 33.63
N GLU A 18 -35.67 10.66 34.58
CA GLU A 18 -35.40 11.54 35.69
C GLU A 18 -34.32 10.90 36.58
N ASN A 19 -33.10 11.43 36.54
CA ASN A 19 -32.36 11.76 37.75
C ASN A 19 -31.15 12.64 37.44
N ASN A 20 -31.22 13.83 38.01
CA ASN A 20 -30.34 14.97 37.89
C ASN A 20 -29.05 14.76 38.71
N VAL A 21 -27.87 14.78 38.07
CA VAL A 21 -26.72 15.59 38.52
C VAL A 21 -25.86 15.97 37.30
N ALA A 22 -25.76 17.27 37.07
CA ALA A 22 -24.90 17.90 36.08
C ALA A 22 -23.41 17.63 36.33
N SER A 23 -22.68 17.22 35.29
CA SER A 23 -21.24 17.45 35.17
C SER A 23 -20.88 17.68 33.71
N THR A 24 -20.26 18.83 33.49
CA THR A 24 -19.77 19.37 32.23
C THR A 24 -18.70 18.49 31.56
N GLY A 25 -18.84 18.31 30.25
CA GLY A 25 -17.72 18.44 29.32
C GLY A 25 -16.58 17.42 29.42
N GLU A 26 -16.88 16.16 29.14
CA GLU A 26 -15.96 15.26 28.44
C GLU A 26 -16.78 14.09 27.92
N VAL A 27 -17.21 14.15 26.64
CA VAL A 27 -17.68 12.94 25.95
C VAL A 27 -16.44 12.14 25.62
N ALA A 28 -15.85 11.53 26.65
CA ALA A 28 -15.03 10.36 26.49
C ALA A 28 -15.91 9.37 25.72
N LEU A 29 -15.61 9.19 24.43
CA LEU A 29 -16.10 8.06 23.66
C LEU A 29 -15.47 6.82 24.30
N VAL A 30 -16.05 6.40 25.43
CA VAL A 30 -15.80 5.12 26.05
C VAL A 30 -16.09 4.12 24.95
N ARG A 31 -15.03 3.47 24.46
CA ARG A 31 -15.07 2.31 23.58
C ARG A 31 -15.73 1.20 24.39
N GLU A 32 -17.04 1.27 24.50
CA GLU A 32 -17.86 0.13 24.88
C GLU A 32 -17.48 -0.97 23.90
N SER A 33 -16.98 -2.08 24.46
CA SER A 33 -16.36 -3.18 23.73
C SER A 33 -17.22 -3.53 22.51
N THR A 34 -16.73 -3.19 21.32
CA THR A 34 -17.46 -3.42 20.07
C THR A 34 -17.90 -4.88 20.03
N PRO A 35 -19.21 -5.19 19.98
CA PRO A 35 -19.68 -6.57 20.03
C PRO A 35 -19.02 -7.37 18.89
N ALA A 36 -18.63 -8.62 19.17
CA ALA A 36 -17.94 -9.51 18.21
C ALA A 36 -18.71 -9.75 16.90
N THR A 37 -19.98 -9.33 16.84
CA THR A 37 -20.88 -9.39 15.68
C THR A 37 -21.08 -8.04 14.97
N SER A 38 -20.25 -7.03 15.29
CA SER A 38 -20.29 -5.73 14.63
C SER A 38 -19.94 -5.86 13.15
N VAL A 39 -20.74 -5.23 12.28
CA VAL A 39 -20.49 -5.14 10.83
C VAL A 39 -19.11 -4.53 10.53
N PHE A 40 -18.58 -3.74 11.47
CA PHE A 40 -17.26 -3.09 11.40
C PHE A 40 -16.09 -4.01 11.81
N LEU A 41 -16.35 -5.22 12.31
CA LEU A 41 -15.32 -6.23 12.61
C LEU A 41 -15.19 -7.28 11.48
N ASN A 42 -15.91 -7.10 10.37
CA ASN A 42 -15.76 -7.97 9.20
C ASN A 42 -14.41 -7.72 8.50
N ASP A 43 -13.76 -8.79 8.04
CA ASP A 43 -12.54 -8.77 7.23
C ASP A 43 -12.62 -7.79 6.05
N THR A 44 -13.81 -7.64 5.45
CA THR A 44 -14.04 -6.67 4.37
C THR A 44 -13.87 -5.22 4.83
N TRP A 45 -14.34 -4.89 6.05
CA TRP A 45 -14.20 -3.55 6.62
C TRP A 45 -12.74 -3.27 7.01
N SER A 46 -12.07 -4.24 7.63
CA SER A 46 -10.64 -4.17 7.98
C SER A 46 -9.77 -3.94 6.75
N LYS A 47 -10.03 -4.68 5.65
CA LYS A 47 -9.38 -4.46 4.33
C LYS A 47 -9.56 -3.04 3.85
N ARG A 48 -10.80 -2.55 3.87
CA ARG A 48 -11.12 -1.20 3.38
C ARG A 48 -10.45 -0.12 4.20
N GLN A 49 -10.55 -0.21 5.53
CA GLN A 49 -9.94 0.75 6.45
C GLN A 49 -8.42 0.82 6.23
N ARG A 50 -7.75 -0.33 6.09
CA ARG A 50 -6.31 -0.39 5.83
C ARG A 50 -5.92 0.24 4.49
N ILE A 51 -6.73 0.02 3.44
CA ILE A 51 -6.51 0.67 2.14
C ILE A 51 -6.69 2.18 2.24
N ASP A 52 -7.74 2.63 2.92
CA ASP A 52 -8.05 4.05 3.06
C ASP A 52 -6.94 4.76 3.88
N GLU A 53 -6.43 4.13 4.94
CA GLU A 53 -5.26 4.60 5.69
C GLU A 53 -4.01 4.73 4.81
N GLY A 54 -3.68 3.68 4.03
CA GLY A 54 -2.57 3.72 3.09
C GLY A 54 -2.71 4.79 2.02
N LEU A 55 -3.92 5.02 1.51
CA LEU A 55 -4.20 6.08 0.54
C LEU A 55 -3.99 7.47 1.14
N VAL A 56 -4.41 7.71 2.39
CA VAL A 56 -4.18 8.98 3.07
C VAL A 56 -2.68 9.27 3.19
N HIS A 57 -1.87 8.30 3.61
CA HIS A 57 -0.42 8.48 3.69
C HIS A 57 0.20 8.72 2.32
N LEU A 58 -0.23 7.97 1.30
CA LEU A 58 0.27 8.09 -0.05
C LEU A 58 -0.03 9.46 -0.66
N LEU A 59 -1.26 9.95 -0.51
CA LEU A 59 -1.65 11.28 -1.02
C LEU A 59 -0.87 12.39 -0.31
N ALA A 60 -0.71 12.31 1.01
CA ALA A 60 0.10 13.27 1.76
C ALA A 60 1.57 13.30 1.31
N LEU A 61 2.14 12.13 0.95
CA LEU A 61 3.49 12.05 0.39
C LEU A 61 3.60 12.64 -1.02
N GLN A 62 2.56 12.47 -1.85
CA GLN A 62 2.48 13.09 -3.16
C GLN A 62 2.37 14.61 -3.06
N ASP A 63 1.57 15.12 -2.13
CA ASP A 63 1.47 16.56 -1.86
C ASP A 63 2.81 17.12 -1.37
N ALA A 64 3.50 16.41 -0.47
CA ALA A 64 4.84 16.80 -0.04
C ALA A 64 5.83 16.83 -1.20
N ARG A 65 5.74 15.88 -2.14
CA ARG A 65 6.55 15.88 -3.36
C ARG A 65 6.28 17.13 -4.21
N HIS A 66 5.02 17.49 -4.40
CA HIS A 66 4.64 18.69 -5.15
C HIS A 66 5.19 19.97 -4.51
N ILE A 67 5.20 20.06 -3.17
CA ILE A 67 5.82 21.18 -2.46
C ILE A 67 7.33 21.27 -2.73
N LEU A 68 8.03 20.13 -2.72
CA LEU A 68 9.46 20.07 -3.02
C LEU A 68 9.77 20.43 -4.48
N ASP A 69 8.98 19.93 -5.42
CA ASP A 69 9.13 20.23 -6.85
C ASP A 69 8.86 21.71 -7.13
N ALA A 70 7.87 22.33 -6.47
CA ALA A 70 7.61 23.77 -6.57
C ALA A 70 8.79 24.62 -6.08
N ARG A 71 9.56 24.12 -5.11
CA ARG A 71 10.79 24.73 -4.61
C ARG A 71 12.04 24.30 -5.36
N ARG A 72 11.90 23.47 -6.41
CA ARG A 72 13.00 22.88 -7.19
C ARG A 72 14.00 22.08 -6.35
N ILE A 73 13.52 21.48 -5.25
CA ILE A 73 14.34 20.64 -4.37
C ILE A 73 14.18 19.18 -4.80
N ASN A 74 15.29 18.52 -5.12
CA ASN A 74 15.27 17.09 -5.41
C ASN A 74 15.02 16.29 -4.11
N VAL A 75 14.13 15.29 -4.14
CA VAL A 75 13.83 14.44 -2.97
C VAL A 75 15.07 13.69 -2.43
N ALA A 76 15.95 13.20 -3.30
CA ALA A 76 17.17 12.53 -2.86
C ALA A 76 18.08 13.49 -2.07
N GLN A 77 18.21 14.72 -2.56
CA GLN A 77 18.95 15.79 -1.89
C GLN A 77 18.26 16.21 -0.59
N PHE A 78 16.93 16.33 -0.59
CA PHE A 78 16.14 16.72 0.58
C PHE A 78 16.37 15.83 1.80
N HIS A 79 16.51 14.51 1.59
CA HIS A 79 16.78 13.57 2.67
C HIS A 79 18.27 13.54 3.11
N GLN A 80 19.19 14.02 2.27
CA GLN A 80 20.64 14.06 2.56
C GLN A 80 21.11 15.42 3.09
N MET A 81 20.31 16.48 2.94
CA MET A 81 20.64 17.83 3.39
C MET A 81 20.72 17.90 4.91
N ASP A 82 21.75 18.57 5.42
CA ASP A 82 21.94 18.77 6.86
C ASP A 82 20.79 19.61 7.45
N PRO A 83 20.04 19.12 8.47
CA PRO A 83 19.01 19.88 9.16
C PRO A 83 19.41 21.32 9.53
N ALA A 84 20.67 21.55 9.91
CA ALA A 84 21.16 22.87 10.31
C ALA A 84 21.16 23.89 9.16
N GLN A 85 21.14 23.41 7.91
CA GLN A 85 21.17 24.22 6.69
C GLN A 85 19.78 24.33 6.03
N MET A 86 18.75 23.72 6.62
CA MET A 86 17.39 23.71 6.09
C MET A 86 16.54 24.80 6.74
N ASP A 87 15.63 25.40 5.96
CA ASP A 87 14.58 26.24 6.53
C ASP A 87 13.74 25.43 7.54
N PRO A 88 13.30 26.03 8.67
CA PRO A 88 12.50 25.31 9.68
C PRO A 88 11.28 24.56 9.13
N PRO A 89 10.50 25.09 8.16
CA PRO A 89 9.39 24.36 7.56
C PRO A 89 9.82 23.12 6.76
N LEU A 90 11.03 23.12 6.18
CA LEU A 90 11.56 21.96 5.45
C LEU A 90 12.03 20.87 6.42
N VAL A 91 12.53 21.23 7.60
CA VAL A 91 12.85 20.27 8.67
C VAL A 91 11.59 19.57 9.15
N GLU A 92 10.51 20.33 9.40
CA GLU A 92 9.22 19.77 9.80
C GLU A 92 8.64 18.87 8.70
N LEU A 93 8.68 19.33 7.45
CA LEU A 93 8.24 18.54 6.30
C LEU A 93 9.02 17.22 6.19
N ARG A 94 10.33 17.23 6.42
CA ARG A 94 11.15 16.02 6.37
C ARG A 94 10.80 15.03 7.47
N SER A 95 10.57 15.51 8.69
CA SER A 95 10.13 14.68 9.80
C SER A 95 8.77 14.03 9.47
N LYS A 96 7.83 14.84 8.97
CA LYS A 96 6.50 14.40 8.57
C LYS A 96 6.54 13.37 7.44
N THR A 97 7.29 13.61 6.37
CA THR A 97 7.38 12.66 5.26
C THR A 97 8.05 11.36 5.67
N THR A 98 9.05 11.41 6.55
CA THR A 98 9.69 10.21 7.10
C THR A 98 8.69 9.37 7.90
N SER A 99 7.87 10.00 8.77
CA SER A 99 6.80 9.30 9.48
C SER A 99 5.79 8.68 8.52
N LEU A 100 5.31 9.44 7.53
CA LEU A 100 4.35 8.96 6.54
C LEU A 100 4.88 7.78 5.73
N LEU A 101 6.17 7.76 5.38
CA LEU A 101 6.79 6.63 4.69
C LEU A 101 6.84 5.38 5.56
N LEU A 102 7.14 5.53 6.85
CA LEU A 102 7.13 4.42 7.81
C LEU A 102 5.72 3.89 8.04
N ASP A 103 4.74 4.77 8.18
CA ASP A 103 3.34 4.38 8.37
C ASP A 103 2.77 3.71 7.12
N LEU A 104 3.10 4.22 5.93
CA LEU A 104 2.79 3.54 4.67
C LEU A 104 3.44 2.14 4.60
N ALA A 105 4.69 1.99 5.02
CA ALA A 105 5.36 0.69 5.05
C ALA A 105 4.65 -0.29 6.01
N LYS A 106 4.23 0.17 7.20
CA LYS A 106 3.43 -0.64 8.15
C LYS A 106 2.10 -1.07 7.54
N VAL A 107 1.39 -0.16 6.88
CA VAL A 107 0.14 -0.50 6.18
C VAL A 107 0.36 -1.60 5.16
N LEU A 108 1.50 -1.62 4.47
CA LEU A 108 1.85 -2.64 3.49
C LEU A 108 2.37 -3.96 4.09
N GLY A 109 2.46 -4.05 5.42
CA GLY A 109 2.87 -5.25 6.14
C GLY A 109 4.34 -5.24 6.59
N VAL A 110 5.09 -4.16 6.37
CA VAL A 110 6.48 -4.07 6.85
C VAL A 110 6.49 -3.69 8.34
N THR A 111 6.72 -4.66 9.21
CA THR A 111 6.74 -4.48 10.67
C THR A 111 8.14 -4.15 11.20
N ASN A 112 9.19 -4.69 10.57
CA ASN A 112 10.58 -4.36 10.89
C ASN A 112 11.43 -4.20 9.62
N HIS A 113 11.76 -2.96 9.28
CA HIS A 113 12.56 -2.61 8.11
C HIS A 113 14.06 -2.97 8.24
N LYS A 114 14.51 -3.48 9.41
CA LYS A 114 15.90 -3.91 9.65
C LYS A 114 16.09 -5.43 9.56
N GLN A 115 15.00 -6.22 9.55
CA GLN A 115 15.07 -7.68 9.47
C GLN A 115 14.06 -8.20 8.43
N PRO A 116 14.51 -8.57 7.23
CA PRO A 116 13.61 -9.02 6.16
C PRO A 116 12.94 -10.38 6.43
N ALA A 117 13.46 -11.21 7.33
CA ALA A 117 12.93 -12.56 7.60
C ALA A 117 11.75 -12.59 8.60
N ASP A 118 11.79 -11.78 9.67
CA ASP A 118 10.76 -11.73 10.73
C ASP A 118 10.00 -10.39 10.78
N GLY A 119 10.33 -9.47 9.87
CA GLY A 119 9.81 -8.11 9.83
C GLY A 119 8.64 -7.90 8.87
N PHE A 120 7.91 -8.95 8.51
CA PHE A 120 6.86 -8.88 7.50
C PHE A 120 5.55 -9.58 7.91
N ASP A 121 4.47 -8.82 8.00
CA ASP A 121 3.10 -9.30 8.16
C ASP A 121 2.54 -9.69 6.79
N ARG A 122 2.72 -10.98 6.46
CA ARG A 122 2.21 -11.57 5.22
C ARG A 122 0.69 -11.49 5.11
N ALA A 123 -0.04 -11.67 6.21
CA ALA A 123 -1.50 -11.67 6.19
C ALA A 123 -2.04 -10.29 5.78
N ALA A 124 -1.41 -9.21 6.26
CA ALA A 124 -1.72 -7.86 5.82
C ALA A 124 -1.51 -7.64 4.32
N LEU A 125 -0.38 -8.12 3.77
CA LEU A 125 -0.10 -7.99 2.34
C LEU A 125 -1.08 -8.80 1.50
N ASP A 126 -1.32 -10.07 1.85
CA ASP A 126 -2.24 -10.94 1.12
C ASP A 126 -3.66 -10.37 1.14
N SER A 127 -4.06 -9.77 2.26
CA SER A 127 -5.33 -9.05 2.41
C SER A 127 -5.44 -7.87 1.42
N LEU A 128 -4.38 -7.07 1.24
CA LEU A 128 -4.34 -6.00 0.24
C LEU A 128 -4.32 -6.52 -1.20
N LEU A 129 -3.54 -7.56 -1.47
CA LEU A 129 -3.41 -8.16 -2.80
C LEU A 129 -4.70 -8.84 -3.25
N SER A 130 -5.56 -9.28 -2.33
CA SER A 130 -6.86 -9.87 -2.64
C SER A 130 -7.83 -8.92 -3.37
N VAL A 131 -7.62 -7.59 -3.27
CA VAL A 131 -8.53 -6.58 -3.82
C VAL A 131 -7.85 -5.66 -4.84
N SER A 132 -8.60 -5.18 -5.84
CA SER A 132 -8.10 -4.29 -6.92
C SER A 132 -7.46 -3.02 -6.37
N LYS A 133 -8.13 -2.34 -5.44
CA LYS A 133 -7.62 -1.10 -4.84
C LYS A 133 -6.32 -1.30 -4.06
N GLY A 134 -6.16 -2.43 -3.39
CA GLY A 134 -4.93 -2.76 -2.66
C GLY A 134 -3.76 -3.00 -3.60
N LYS A 135 -3.96 -3.73 -4.71
CA LYS A 135 -2.96 -3.84 -5.79
C LYS A 135 -2.53 -2.47 -6.33
N LYS A 136 -3.50 -1.58 -6.62
CA LYS A 136 -3.21 -0.20 -7.08
C LYS A 136 -2.46 0.63 -6.04
N LEU A 137 -2.79 0.48 -4.76
CA LEU A 137 -2.08 1.13 -3.65
C LEU A 137 -0.62 0.68 -3.64
N ILE A 138 -0.35 -0.63 -3.70
CA ILE A 138 1.01 -1.19 -3.73
C ILE A 138 1.79 -0.64 -4.92
N CYS A 139 1.21 -0.64 -6.13
CA CYS A 139 1.89 -0.12 -7.33
C CYS A 139 2.29 1.34 -7.20
N ARG A 140 1.49 2.17 -6.51
CA ARG A 140 1.80 3.59 -6.30
C ARG A 140 2.76 3.81 -5.12
N ALA A 141 2.70 2.96 -4.11
CA ALA A 141 3.51 3.09 -2.90
C ALA A 141 4.95 2.59 -3.12
N LEU A 142 5.12 1.48 -3.85
CA LEU A 142 6.42 0.81 -4.01
C LEU A 142 7.56 1.75 -4.45
N PRO A 143 7.36 2.68 -5.41
CA PRO A 143 8.40 3.63 -5.81
C PRO A 143 8.79 4.66 -4.74
N LEU A 144 7.91 4.91 -3.78
CA LEU A 144 8.13 5.91 -2.72
C LEU A 144 8.85 5.31 -1.51
N LEU A 145 8.76 4.00 -1.32
CA LEU A 145 9.30 3.32 -0.15
C LEU A 145 10.83 3.30 -0.12
N HIS A 146 11.36 3.31 1.09
CA HIS A 146 12.79 3.08 1.32
C HIS A 146 13.21 1.70 0.78
N PRO A 147 14.43 1.54 0.22
CA PRO A 147 14.90 0.28 -0.33
C PRO A 147 14.73 -0.92 0.60
N SER A 148 14.99 -0.77 1.90
CA SER A 148 14.82 -1.85 2.87
C SER A 148 13.38 -2.37 2.95
N ALA A 149 12.38 -1.50 2.90
CA ALA A 149 10.97 -1.89 2.86
C ALA A 149 10.62 -2.59 1.54
N ARG A 150 11.13 -2.09 0.41
CA ARG A 150 10.94 -2.74 -0.90
C ARG A 150 11.53 -4.14 -0.92
N PHE A 151 12.72 -4.31 -0.35
CA PHE A 151 13.43 -5.60 -0.30
C PHE A 151 12.72 -6.60 0.61
N ALA A 152 12.15 -6.16 1.74
CA ALA A 152 11.31 -7.01 2.58
C ALA A 152 10.02 -7.47 1.86
N MET A 153 9.42 -6.61 1.04
CA MET A 153 8.21 -6.95 0.28
C MET A 153 8.49 -7.86 -0.94
N LEU A 154 9.69 -7.79 -1.51
CA LEU A 154 10.02 -8.38 -2.81
C LEU A 154 9.75 -9.90 -2.89
N PRO A 155 10.18 -10.75 -1.93
CA PRO A 155 9.91 -12.18 -1.97
C PRO A 155 8.41 -12.49 -2.07
N HIS A 156 7.59 -11.78 -1.29
CA HIS A 156 6.16 -12.00 -1.22
C HIS A 156 5.43 -11.52 -2.47
N LEU A 157 5.83 -10.38 -3.02
CA LEU A 157 5.26 -9.86 -4.27
C LEU A 157 5.61 -10.76 -5.48
N MET A 158 6.85 -11.27 -5.54
CA MET A 158 7.26 -12.23 -6.58
C MET A 158 6.48 -13.53 -6.47
N HIS A 159 6.38 -14.09 -5.26
CA HIS A 159 5.59 -15.28 -5.01
C HIS A 159 4.12 -15.11 -5.43
N PHE A 160 3.48 -13.99 -5.04
CA PHE A 160 2.10 -13.70 -5.43
C PHE A 160 1.92 -13.65 -6.95
N VAL A 161 2.78 -12.91 -7.66
CA VAL A 161 2.71 -12.79 -9.12
C VAL A 161 2.82 -14.16 -9.80
N LEU A 162 3.76 -15.00 -9.36
CA LEU A 162 3.93 -16.32 -9.94
C LEU A 162 2.74 -17.22 -9.68
N VAL A 163 2.23 -17.26 -8.45
CA VAL A 163 1.04 -18.06 -8.12
C VAL A 163 -0.19 -17.58 -8.90
N GLN A 164 -0.39 -16.27 -9.02
CA GLN A 164 -1.51 -15.72 -9.79
C GLN A 164 -1.42 -16.05 -11.29
N SER A 165 -0.20 -16.05 -11.84
CA SER A 165 0.04 -16.43 -13.24
C SER A 165 -0.36 -17.88 -13.55
N LEU A 166 -0.40 -18.76 -12.53
CA LEU A 166 -0.92 -20.12 -12.65
C LEU A 166 -2.45 -20.17 -12.65
N THR A 167 -3.08 -19.33 -11.83
CA THR A 167 -4.54 -19.31 -11.68
C THR A 167 -5.26 -18.63 -12.85
N THR A 168 -4.61 -17.69 -13.54
CA THR A 168 -5.15 -17.02 -14.73
C THR A 168 -4.83 -17.77 -16.03
N ALA A 169 -4.58 -19.08 -15.96
CA ALA A 169 -4.22 -19.91 -17.12
C ALA A 169 -5.38 -20.21 -18.07
N ASN A 170 -6.60 -19.70 -17.81
CA ASN A 170 -7.66 -19.67 -18.81
C ASN A 170 -7.27 -18.64 -19.89
N PRO A 171 -7.03 -19.07 -21.14
CA PRO A 171 -6.56 -18.18 -22.21
C PRO A 171 -7.54 -17.05 -22.56
N ASP A 172 -8.83 -17.24 -22.26
CA ASP A 172 -9.90 -16.27 -22.53
C ASP A 172 -10.05 -15.19 -21.44
N GLU A 173 -9.67 -15.50 -20.20
CA GLU A 173 -9.66 -14.56 -19.07
C GLU A 173 -8.23 -14.10 -18.81
N GLY A 174 -7.71 -13.27 -19.73
CA GLY A 174 -6.37 -12.71 -19.59
C GLY A 174 -6.11 -12.12 -18.19
N ALA A 175 -4.85 -12.19 -17.73
CA ALA A 175 -4.44 -11.66 -16.44
C ALA A 175 -5.02 -10.25 -16.18
N SER A 176 -5.59 -10.08 -14.98
CA SER A 176 -6.19 -8.81 -14.55
C SER A 176 -5.22 -7.65 -14.79
N ALA A 177 -5.71 -6.53 -15.34
CA ALA A 177 -4.91 -5.33 -15.62
C ALA A 177 -4.12 -4.84 -14.38
N ASP A 178 -4.66 -5.06 -13.18
CA ASP A 178 -3.98 -4.70 -11.93
C ASP A 178 -2.77 -5.58 -11.64
N ILE A 179 -2.82 -6.87 -12.01
CA ILE A 179 -1.68 -7.80 -11.87
C ILE A 179 -0.61 -7.43 -12.89
N VAL A 180 -0.99 -7.18 -14.15
CA VAL A 180 -0.05 -6.73 -15.19
C VAL A 180 0.68 -5.45 -14.74
N ARG A 181 -0.06 -4.49 -14.20
CA ARG A 181 0.52 -3.25 -13.66
C ARG A 181 1.45 -3.50 -12.47
N LEU A 182 1.12 -4.45 -11.60
CA LEU A 182 1.99 -4.84 -10.49
C LEU A 182 3.30 -5.43 -10.99
N VAL A 183 3.25 -6.33 -11.98
CA VAL A 183 4.44 -6.91 -12.63
C VAL A 183 5.29 -5.82 -13.26
N GLN A 184 4.69 -4.93 -14.05
CA GLN A 184 5.41 -3.80 -14.65
C GLN A 184 6.07 -2.92 -13.59
N THR A 185 5.35 -2.63 -12.49
CA THR A 185 5.90 -1.82 -11.39
C THR A 185 7.08 -2.51 -10.72
N LEU A 186 7.00 -3.84 -10.50
CA LEU A 186 8.11 -4.62 -9.95
C LEU A 186 9.31 -4.63 -10.89
N VAL A 187 9.10 -4.83 -12.19
CA VAL A 187 10.18 -4.78 -13.19
C VAL A 187 10.85 -3.41 -13.19
N VAL A 188 10.05 -2.34 -13.19
CA VAL A 188 10.58 -0.98 -13.14
C VAL A 188 11.35 -0.72 -11.84
N ALA A 189 10.83 -1.20 -10.70
CA ALA A 189 11.50 -1.07 -9.41
C ALA A 189 12.85 -1.83 -9.38
N LEU A 190 12.91 -3.01 -9.98
CA LEU A 190 14.13 -3.81 -10.05
C LEU A 190 15.18 -3.23 -11.02
N GLN A 191 14.73 -2.69 -12.17
CA GLN A 191 15.63 -2.22 -13.22
C GLN A 191 16.11 -0.79 -13.01
N TYR A 192 15.24 0.11 -12.54
CA TYR A 192 15.49 1.54 -12.59
C TYR A 192 15.55 2.22 -11.22
N GLN A 193 15.17 1.53 -10.13
CA GLN A 193 15.26 2.14 -8.79
C GLN A 193 16.54 1.69 -8.09
N HIS A 194 17.41 2.66 -7.82
CA HIS A 194 18.59 2.44 -7.01
C HIS A 194 18.29 2.62 -5.51
N PRO A 195 19.02 1.90 -4.64
CA PRO A 195 19.84 0.71 -4.92
C PRO A 195 19.00 -0.49 -5.39
N SER A 196 19.62 -1.32 -6.23
CA SER A 196 19.10 -2.64 -6.62
C SER A 196 19.08 -3.59 -5.42
N PRO A 197 18.17 -4.58 -5.35
CA PRO A 197 18.16 -5.53 -4.24
C PRO A 197 19.48 -6.31 -4.13
N PRO A 198 19.98 -6.56 -2.90
CA PRO A 198 21.15 -7.41 -2.69
C PRO A 198 20.94 -8.80 -3.30
N ALA A 199 22.03 -9.42 -3.76
CA ALA A 199 21.99 -10.75 -4.38
C ALA A 199 21.34 -11.80 -3.46
N GLU A 200 21.56 -11.72 -2.16
CA GLU A 200 20.93 -12.59 -1.15
C GLU A 200 19.40 -12.45 -1.13
N VAL A 201 18.89 -11.21 -1.19
CA VAL A 201 17.45 -10.95 -1.22
C VAL A 201 16.85 -11.45 -2.52
N LEU A 202 17.54 -11.29 -3.65
CA LEU A 202 17.09 -11.83 -4.94
C LEU A 202 17.06 -13.36 -4.92
N ALA A 203 18.10 -14.01 -4.42
CA ALA A 203 18.17 -15.47 -4.31
C ALA A 203 17.04 -15.99 -3.43
N GLN A 204 16.83 -15.39 -2.25
CA GLN A 204 15.71 -15.73 -1.36
C GLN A 204 14.35 -15.50 -2.02
N SER A 205 14.19 -14.39 -2.76
CA SER A 205 12.94 -14.09 -3.46
C SER A 205 12.63 -15.12 -4.54
N ILE A 206 13.64 -15.54 -5.30
CA ILE A 206 13.51 -16.58 -6.33
C ILE A 206 13.21 -17.92 -5.67
N GLU A 207 13.97 -18.32 -4.65
CA GLU A 207 13.77 -19.58 -3.92
C GLU A 207 12.36 -19.66 -3.34
N PHE A 208 11.91 -18.61 -2.64
CA PHE A 208 10.57 -18.53 -2.06
C PHE A 208 9.45 -18.57 -3.11
N ALA A 209 9.67 -17.93 -4.27
CA ALA A 209 8.70 -17.92 -5.35
C ALA A 209 8.68 -19.25 -6.15
N MET A 210 9.80 -19.98 -6.20
CA MET A 210 9.97 -21.27 -6.88
C MET A 210 9.55 -22.46 -6.01
N ALA A 211 9.65 -22.38 -4.69
CA ALA A 211 9.29 -23.46 -3.76
C ALA A 211 7.93 -24.15 -4.04
N PRO A 212 6.84 -23.44 -4.36
CA PRO A 212 5.55 -24.08 -4.66
C PRO A 212 5.38 -24.51 -6.13
N GLN A 213 6.38 -24.29 -6.99
CA GLN A 213 6.26 -24.45 -8.43
C GLN A 213 6.63 -25.88 -8.88
N THR A 214 5.88 -26.41 -9.83
CA THR A 214 6.19 -27.64 -10.54
C THR A 214 6.71 -27.32 -11.95
N LEU A 215 7.27 -28.31 -12.64
CA LEU A 215 7.75 -28.13 -14.02
C LEU A 215 6.62 -27.70 -14.98
N GLU A 216 5.41 -28.21 -14.75
CA GLU A 216 4.21 -27.84 -15.50
C GLU A 216 3.80 -26.38 -15.23
N SER A 217 3.80 -25.98 -13.95
CA SER A 217 3.42 -24.63 -13.54
C SER A 217 4.41 -23.57 -14.09
N LEU A 218 5.72 -23.88 -14.06
CA LEU A 218 6.75 -23.03 -14.65
C LEU A 218 6.62 -22.90 -16.15
N THR A 219 6.20 -23.96 -16.83
CA THR A 219 5.96 -23.92 -18.27
C THR A 219 4.90 -22.85 -18.59
N VAL A 220 3.79 -22.82 -17.86
CA VAL A 220 2.74 -21.80 -18.03
C VAL A 220 3.27 -20.38 -17.77
N VAL A 221 4.03 -20.19 -16.69
CA VAL A 221 4.65 -18.90 -16.34
C VAL A 221 5.60 -18.41 -17.45
N LEU A 222 6.44 -19.29 -17.99
CA LEU A 222 7.38 -18.94 -19.04
C LEU A 222 6.70 -18.62 -20.38
N HIS A 223 5.55 -19.22 -20.67
CA HIS A 223 4.76 -18.91 -21.87
C HIS A 223 3.97 -17.60 -21.74
N ASN A 224 3.71 -17.11 -20.52
CA ASN A 224 3.11 -15.79 -20.28
C ASN A 224 4.01 -14.58 -20.65
N ARG A 225 5.23 -14.83 -21.17
CA ARG A 225 6.28 -13.84 -21.49
C ARG A 225 5.90 -12.72 -22.47
N VAL A 226 4.81 -12.84 -23.22
CA VAL A 226 4.48 -11.87 -24.29
C VAL A 226 4.03 -10.49 -23.76
N ARG A 227 3.63 -10.35 -22.49
CA ARG A 227 2.87 -9.17 -22.05
C ARG A 227 3.66 -8.02 -21.41
N VAL A 228 4.95 -8.19 -21.10
CA VAL A 228 5.75 -7.15 -20.40
C VAL A 228 6.67 -6.36 -21.33
N VAL A 229 7.14 -6.96 -22.42
CA VAL A 229 8.11 -6.32 -23.33
C VAL A 229 7.45 -5.41 -24.39
N GLN A 230 6.17 -5.61 -24.70
CA GLN A 230 5.49 -4.86 -25.77
C GLN A 230 4.99 -3.46 -25.39
N THR A 231 5.19 -2.99 -24.15
CA THR A 231 4.74 -1.64 -23.72
C THR A 231 5.87 -0.68 -23.36
N ALA A 232 7.12 -0.98 -23.73
CA ALA A 232 8.16 0.05 -23.75
C ALA A 232 7.96 0.90 -25.02
N PRO A 233 7.64 2.21 -24.93
CA PRO A 233 7.71 3.05 -26.11
C PRO A 233 9.17 3.10 -26.56
N CYS A 234 9.40 2.88 -27.86
CA CYS A 234 10.67 3.20 -28.51
C CYS A 234 11.03 4.65 -28.16
N MET A 235 12.02 4.81 -27.29
CA MET A 235 12.84 6.03 -27.24
C MET A 235 13.99 5.75 -28.19
N ASP A 236 13.84 6.19 -29.43
CA ASP A 236 14.96 6.28 -30.37
C ASP A 236 15.94 7.37 -29.88
N PRO A 237 17.25 7.20 -30.14
CA PRO A 237 18.31 8.12 -29.71
C PRO A 237 18.26 9.50 -30.38
#